data_AF-A0A9E3Z7R2-F1
#
_entry.id   AF-A0A9E3Z7R2-F1
#
_cell.length_a   1.000
_cell.length_b   1.000
_cell.length_c   1.000
_cell.angle_alpha   90.00
_cell.angle_beta   90.00
_cell.angle_gamma   90.00
#
_symmetry.space_group_name_H-M   'P 1'
#
loop_
_entity.id
_entity.type
_entity.pdbx_description
1 polymer ?
#
loop_
_entity_poly.entity_id
_entity_poly.type
_entity_poly.pdbx_seq_one_letter_code
_entity_poly.pdbx_strand_id
1 'polypeptide(L)'
;MSRGRQLSLIEAGPRGAPAYELRARLHGGDDLELQVWQVPSPASPHLKAPLRVAGLRGRNLALVEPRVARLLKGTGVRLGGLPLGDERRSPLDEGTALNLGLLFRTLAPMRSRDKMRACAEGVVAMAPEEAAYWLGMAMHRKNPRRVLAALRLLVVEA
;
A
#
# COMPACT_ATOMS: atom_id res chain seq x y z
N MET A 1 31.30 13.65 -9.99
CA MET A 1 31.54 13.37 -8.55
C MET A 1 30.48 12.41 -8.04
N SER A 2 30.93 11.43 -7.27
CA SER A 2 30.39 10.08 -7.15
C SER A 2 28.99 10.00 -6.51
N ARG A 3 28.02 9.39 -7.20
CA ARG A 3 26.80 8.82 -6.61
C ARG A 3 27.20 7.56 -5.87
N GLY A 4 27.50 7.71 -4.59
CA GLY A 4 27.93 6.62 -3.73
C GLY A 4 27.05 6.51 -2.50
N ARG A 5 26.16 5.50 -2.53
CA ARG A 5 25.89 4.63 -1.38
C ARG A 5 25.20 5.27 -0.18
N GLN A 6 23.87 5.20 -0.19
CA GLN A 6 23.09 4.98 1.04
C GLN A 6 22.10 3.84 0.83
N LEU A 7 22.64 2.65 0.54
CA LEU A 7 22.00 1.38 0.88
C LEU A 7 22.20 1.16 2.38
N SER A 8 21.60 2.01 3.21
CA SER A 8 21.56 1.80 4.65
C SER A 8 20.48 0.76 4.92
N LEU A 9 20.96 -0.45 5.22
CA LEU A 9 20.29 -1.57 5.86
C LEU A 9 18.76 -1.48 5.86
N ILE A 10 18.16 -2.19 4.90
CA ILE A 10 16.88 -2.86 5.14
C ILE A 10 17.16 -3.78 6.32
N GLU A 11 16.86 -3.35 7.54
CA GLU A 11 16.66 -4.29 8.64
C GLU A 11 15.55 -5.21 8.17
N ALA A 12 15.97 -6.37 7.69
CA ALA A 12 15.09 -7.42 7.26
C ALA A 12 14.11 -7.66 8.41
N GLY A 13 12.82 -7.67 8.08
CA GLY A 13 11.84 -8.39 8.88
C GLY A 13 12.36 -9.81 9.17
N PRO A 14 11.71 -10.55 10.08
CA PRO A 14 12.15 -11.88 10.47
C PRO A 14 12.59 -12.68 9.24
N ARG A 15 13.78 -13.30 9.28
CA ARG A 15 14.55 -13.81 8.12
C ARG A 15 13.79 -14.78 7.17
N GLY A 16 12.53 -15.09 7.43
CA GLY A 16 11.63 -15.91 6.61
C GLY A 16 10.38 -15.21 6.04
N ALA A 17 10.23 -13.88 6.14
CA ALA A 17 9.05 -13.16 5.60
C ALA A 17 9.37 -12.34 4.33
N PRO A 18 8.41 -12.17 3.40
CA PRO A 18 8.54 -11.22 2.30
C PRO A 18 8.80 -9.80 2.80
N ALA A 19 9.61 -9.03 2.09
CA ALA A 19 9.93 -7.64 2.45
C ALA A 19 9.06 -6.66 1.66
N TYR A 20 8.55 -5.63 2.35
CA TYR A 20 7.71 -4.60 1.76
C TYR A 20 8.22 -3.20 2.07
N GLU A 21 7.90 -2.27 1.18
CA GLU A 21 8.22 -0.85 1.29
C GLU A 21 7.00 0.01 0.99
N LEU A 22 6.85 1.11 1.72
CA LEU A 22 6.05 2.25 1.29
C LEU A 22 6.94 3.24 0.54
N ARG A 23 6.53 3.61 -0.67
CA ARG A 23 7.14 4.69 -1.44
C ARG A 23 6.20 5.87 -1.48
N ALA A 24 6.65 7.00 -0.95
CA ALA A 24 5.91 8.25 -0.93
C ALA A 24 6.59 9.25 -1.86
N ARG A 25 5.83 9.88 -2.75
CA ARG A 25 6.32 10.91 -3.68
C ARG A 25 5.34 12.09 -3.70
N LEU A 26 5.89 13.30 -3.63
CA LEU A 26 5.14 14.54 -3.83
C LEU A 26 5.33 15.01 -5.28
N HIS A 27 4.26 15.12 -6.05
CA HIS A 27 4.33 15.48 -7.49
C HIS A 27 4.23 16.98 -7.76
N GLY A 28 3.66 17.77 -6.84
CA GLY A 28 3.39 19.20 -7.03
C GLY A 28 2.16 19.65 -6.25
N GLY A 29 2.25 20.76 -5.51
CA GLY A 29 1.20 21.11 -4.53
C GLY A 29 1.01 19.99 -3.50
N ASP A 30 -0.20 19.89 -2.92
CA ASP A 30 -0.57 18.80 -1.98
C ASP A 30 -0.87 17.46 -2.69
N ASP A 31 -0.31 17.21 -3.90
CA ASP A 31 -0.52 15.98 -4.67
C ASP A 31 0.46 14.87 -4.26
N LEU A 32 0.16 14.27 -3.11
CA LEU A 32 0.86 13.11 -2.58
C LEU A 32 0.45 11.83 -3.31
N GLU A 33 1.44 11.00 -3.63
CA GLU A 33 1.26 9.61 -4.07
C GLU A 33 1.92 8.66 -3.06
N LEU A 34 1.18 7.62 -2.68
CA LEU A 34 1.70 6.49 -1.91
C LEU A 34 1.61 5.22 -2.73
N GLN A 35 2.66 4.41 -2.67
CA GLN A 35 2.73 3.11 -3.34
C GLN A 35 3.27 2.05 -2.40
N VAL A 36 2.64 0.88 -2.39
CA VAL A 36 3.14 -0.30 -1.71
C VAL A 36 3.92 -1.15 -2.70
N TRP A 37 5.12 -1.55 -2.31
CA TRP A 37 6.01 -2.37 -3.11
C TRP A 37 6.42 -3.60 -2.31
N GLN A 38 6.44 -4.75 -2.97
CA GLN A 38 7.17 -5.93 -2.50
C GLN A 38 8.57 -5.86 -3.10
N VAL A 39 9.59 -6.11 -2.29
CA VAL A 39 10.99 -6.04 -2.73
C VAL A 39 11.69 -7.38 -2.56
N PRO A 40 12.75 -7.64 -3.36
CA PRO A 40 13.49 -8.90 -3.26
C PRO A 40 13.96 -9.17 -1.83
N SER A 41 13.69 -10.38 -1.35
CA SER A 41 14.12 -10.85 -0.04
C SER A 41 14.44 -12.35 -0.09
N PRO A 42 15.15 -12.91 0.91
CA PRO A 42 15.40 -14.35 1.00
C PRO A 42 14.12 -15.20 0.96
N ALA A 43 12.99 -14.68 1.47
CA ALA A 43 11.70 -15.37 1.48
C ALA A 43 10.94 -15.28 0.15
N SER A 44 11.43 -14.48 -0.80
CA SER A 44 10.82 -14.30 -2.13
C SER A 44 11.87 -14.42 -3.23
N PRO A 45 12.56 -15.59 -3.35
CA PRO A 45 13.71 -15.75 -4.25
C PRO A 45 13.35 -15.60 -5.74
N HIS A 46 12.08 -15.80 -6.09
CA HIS A 46 11.57 -15.61 -7.45
C HIS A 46 11.45 -14.13 -7.84
N LEU A 47 11.34 -13.22 -6.87
CA LEU A 47 11.21 -11.79 -7.11
C LEU A 47 12.59 -11.16 -7.35
N LYS A 48 12.94 -10.91 -8.62
CA LYS A 48 14.25 -10.37 -9.01
C LYS A 48 14.34 -8.85 -9.00
N ALA A 49 13.20 -8.17 -9.05
CA ALA A 49 13.09 -6.72 -9.01
C ALA A 49 11.86 -6.32 -8.18
N PRO A 50 11.82 -5.09 -7.61
CA PRO A 50 10.65 -4.61 -6.89
C PRO A 50 9.36 -4.74 -7.71
N LEU A 51 8.32 -5.30 -7.09
CA LEU A 51 6.98 -5.43 -7.67
C LEU A 51 6.04 -4.45 -6.99
N ARG A 52 5.40 -3.60 -7.79
CA ARG A 52 4.36 -2.69 -7.30
C ARG A 52 3.11 -3.48 -6.93
N VAL A 53 2.76 -3.49 -5.65
CA VAL A 53 1.54 -4.11 -5.13
C VAL A 53 0.34 -3.23 -5.46
N ALA A 54 0.41 -1.95 -5.08
CA ALA A 54 -0.66 -0.98 -5.28
C ALA A 54 -0.17 0.46 -5.16
N GLY A 55 -1.02 1.44 -5.49
CA GLY A 55 -0.79 2.83 -5.11
C GLY A 55 -2.04 3.69 -5.23
N LEU A 56 -2.03 4.82 -4.52
CA LEU A 56 -3.11 5.78 -4.44
C LEU A 56 -2.53 7.19 -4.43
N ARG A 57 -3.16 8.12 -5.15
CA ARG A 57 -2.69 9.50 -5.35
C ARG A 57 -3.84 10.50 -5.27
N GLY A 58 -3.50 11.75 -4.99
CA GLY A 58 -4.35 12.91 -5.20
C GLY A 58 -5.62 12.85 -4.37
N ARG A 59 -6.75 13.26 -4.97
CA ARG A 59 -8.06 13.34 -4.30
C ARG A 59 -8.42 12.06 -3.53
N ASN A 60 -8.16 10.90 -4.13
CA ASN A 60 -8.54 9.63 -3.51
C ASN A 60 -7.69 9.37 -2.26
N LEU A 61 -6.38 9.62 -2.34
CA LEU A 61 -5.52 9.50 -1.16
C LEU A 61 -5.92 10.50 -0.06
N ALA A 62 -6.12 11.77 -0.40
CA ALA A 62 -6.50 12.81 0.54
C ALA A 62 -7.79 12.46 1.32
N LEU A 63 -8.73 11.77 0.68
CA LEU A 63 -9.99 11.38 1.30
C LEU A 63 -9.84 10.30 2.37
N VAL A 64 -8.82 9.44 2.25
CA VAL A 64 -8.56 8.33 3.18
C VAL A 64 -7.27 8.50 3.97
N GLU A 65 -6.62 9.65 3.87
CA GLU A 65 -5.36 9.96 4.57
C GLU A 65 -5.43 9.68 6.08
N PRO A 66 -6.49 10.04 6.84
CA PRO A 66 -6.58 9.71 8.26
C PRO A 66 -6.54 8.20 8.54
N ARG A 67 -7.09 7.38 7.62
CA ARG A 67 -7.10 5.92 7.75
C ARG A 67 -5.74 5.33 7.42
N VAL A 68 -5.07 5.85 6.39
CA VAL A 68 -3.69 5.48 6.07
C VAL A 68 -2.76 5.84 7.23
N ALA A 69 -2.90 7.03 7.82
CA ALA A 69 -2.13 7.43 9.00
C ALA A 69 -2.37 6.51 10.19
N ARG A 70 -3.62 6.06 10.41
CA ARG A 70 -3.96 5.06 11.44
C ARG A 70 -3.28 3.72 11.21
N LEU A 71 -3.26 3.21 9.98
CA LEU A 71 -2.58 1.96 9.62
C LEU A 71 -1.06 2.06 9.77
N LEU A 72 -0.48 3.24 9.48
CA LEU A 72 0.96 3.47 9.64
C LEU A 72 1.36 3.80 11.09
N LYS A 73 0.41 3.96 12.01
CA LYS A 73 0.71 4.32 13.39
C LYS A 73 1.52 3.19 14.05
N GLY A 74 2.67 3.54 14.63
CA GLY A 74 3.56 2.56 15.27
C GLY A 74 4.57 1.89 14.32
N THR A 75 4.48 2.12 13.01
CA THR A 75 5.45 1.58 12.02
C THR A 75 6.74 2.40 11.90
N GLY A 76 6.79 3.59 12.50
CA GLY A 76 7.90 4.54 12.34
C GLY A 76 7.92 5.29 11.00
N VAL A 77 6.99 4.99 10.08
CA VAL A 77 6.87 5.65 8.78
C VAL A 77 6.40 7.09 8.94
N ARG A 78 7.12 8.04 8.33
CA ARG A 78 6.77 9.48 8.33
C ARG A 78 6.49 9.96 6.91
N LEU A 79 5.24 10.38 6.68
CA LEU A 79 4.76 10.89 5.37
C LEU A 79 5.02 12.40 5.18
N GLY A 80 5.22 13.17 6.26
CA GLY A 80 5.43 14.62 6.18
C GLY A 80 6.83 15.03 5.72
N GLY A 81 6.95 16.26 5.20
CA GLY A 81 8.23 16.89 4.87
C GLY A 81 8.97 16.21 3.71
N LEU A 82 8.24 15.77 2.70
CA LEU A 82 8.80 15.26 1.43
C LEU A 82 9.12 16.46 0.51
N PRO A 83 10.38 16.63 0.07
CA PRO A 83 10.68 17.59 -0.98
C PRO A 83 9.91 17.26 -2.27
N LEU A 84 9.60 18.29 -3.05
CA LEU A 84 8.94 18.12 -4.34
C LEU A 84 9.79 17.25 -5.28
N GLY A 85 9.19 16.23 -5.88
CA GLY A 85 9.87 15.33 -6.82
C GLY A 85 10.68 14.20 -6.16
N ASP A 86 10.96 14.31 -4.85
CA ASP A 86 11.67 13.26 -4.12
C ASP A 86 10.77 12.08 -3.78
N GLU A 87 11.38 10.90 -3.75
CA GLU A 87 10.75 9.65 -3.33
C GLU A 87 11.36 9.20 -2.00
N ARG A 88 10.54 9.13 -0.94
CA ARG A 88 10.93 8.51 0.33
C ARG A 88 10.50 7.05 0.33
N ARG A 89 11.43 6.16 0.68
CA ARG A 89 11.18 4.74 0.88
C ARG A 89 11.25 4.45 2.36
N SER A 90 10.23 3.76 2.88
CA SER A 90 10.20 3.32 4.28
C SER A 90 9.82 1.85 4.32
N PRO A 91 10.46 1.03 5.18
CA PRO A 91 10.06 -0.37 5.34
C PRO A 91 8.62 -0.46 5.86
N LEU A 92 7.93 -1.54 5.49
CA LEU A 92 6.62 -1.91 6.03
C LEU A 92 6.66 -3.34 6.56
N ASP A 93 5.97 -3.58 7.67
CA ASP A 93 5.59 -4.94 8.04
C ASP A 93 4.58 -5.51 7.03
N GLU A 94 4.54 -6.84 6.95
CA GLU A 94 3.70 -7.53 5.97
C GLU A 94 2.21 -7.23 6.16
N GLY A 95 1.70 -7.26 7.39
CA GLY A 95 0.28 -7.02 7.67
C GLY A 95 -0.18 -5.64 7.19
N THR A 96 0.57 -4.60 7.54
CA THR A 96 0.32 -3.22 7.09
C THR A 96 0.43 -3.10 5.57
N ALA A 97 1.44 -3.73 4.96
CA ALA A 97 1.63 -3.71 3.51
C ALA A 97 0.47 -4.36 2.75
N LEU A 98 -0.03 -5.50 3.23
CA LEU A 98 -1.15 -6.21 2.60
C LEU A 98 -2.45 -5.42 2.76
N ASN A 99 -2.72 -4.86 3.94
CA ASN A 99 -3.91 -4.03 4.16
C ASN A 99 -3.90 -2.76 3.28
N LEU A 100 -2.79 -2.00 3.28
CA LEU A 100 -2.63 -0.83 2.41
C LEU A 100 -2.71 -1.20 0.92
N GLY A 101 -2.10 -2.33 0.53
CA GLY A 101 -2.15 -2.85 -0.82
C GLY A 101 -3.58 -3.11 -1.29
N LEU A 102 -4.39 -3.75 -0.45
CA LEU A 102 -5.80 -3.99 -0.73
C LEU A 102 -6.60 -2.69 -0.77
N LEU A 103 -6.44 -1.83 0.24
CA LEU A 103 -7.09 -0.53 0.33
C LEU A 103 -6.87 0.29 -0.94
N PHE A 104 -5.62 0.45 -1.35
CA PHE A 104 -5.28 1.25 -2.54
C PHE A 104 -5.87 0.66 -3.82
N ARG A 105 -5.81 -0.67 -4.01
CA ARG A 105 -6.44 -1.34 -5.17
C ARG A 105 -7.96 -1.18 -5.20
N THR A 106 -8.60 -1.31 -4.04
CA THR A 106 -10.04 -1.16 -3.90
C THR A 106 -10.47 0.27 -4.24
N LEU A 107 -9.73 1.27 -3.78
CA LEU A 107 -10.14 2.66 -3.90
C LEU A 107 -9.67 3.37 -5.18
N ALA A 108 -8.59 2.91 -5.82
CA ALA A 108 -8.00 3.57 -7.00
C ALA A 108 -9.00 3.91 -8.13
N PRO A 109 -9.91 3.01 -8.56
CA PRO A 109 -10.84 3.33 -9.65
C PRO A 109 -12.11 4.07 -9.17
N MET A 110 -12.27 4.32 -7.86
CA MET A 110 -13.50 4.89 -7.31
C MET A 110 -13.56 6.41 -7.48
N ARG A 111 -14.78 6.93 -7.66
CA ARG A 111 -15.06 8.37 -7.84
C ARG A 111 -16.07 8.94 -6.84
N SER A 112 -16.99 8.10 -6.34
CA SER A 112 -17.99 8.49 -5.34
C SER A 112 -17.36 8.54 -3.96
N ARG A 113 -17.43 9.70 -3.30
CA ARG A 113 -16.83 9.93 -1.97
C ARG A 113 -17.44 9.02 -0.91
N ASP A 114 -18.76 8.88 -0.89
CA ASP A 114 -19.46 8.14 0.16
C ASP A 114 -19.20 6.64 0.05
N LYS A 115 -19.32 6.09 -1.16
CA LYS A 115 -18.96 4.68 -1.42
C LYS A 115 -17.50 4.40 -1.08
N MET A 116 -16.61 5.35 -1.40
CA MET A 116 -15.19 5.22 -1.11
C MET A 116 -14.92 5.20 0.41
N ARG A 117 -15.60 6.04 1.19
CA ARG A 117 -15.49 6.02 2.67
C ARG A 117 -15.98 4.70 3.24
N ALA A 118 -17.13 4.21 2.77
CA ALA A 118 -17.69 2.94 3.23
C ALA A 118 -16.74 1.77 2.91
N CYS A 119 -16.26 1.68 1.67
CA CYS A 119 -15.24 0.67 1.29
C CYS A 119 -13.95 0.80 2.10
N ALA A 120 -13.49 2.02 2.38
CA ALA A 120 -12.29 2.24 3.17
C ALA A 120 -12.45 1.77 4.62
N GLU A 121 -13.59 2.01 5.26
CA GLU A 121 -13.85 1.51 6.61
C GLU A 121 -13.91 -0.02 6.62
N GLY A 122 -14.66 -0.63 5.71
CA GLY A 122 -14.79 -2.08 5.67
C GLY A 122 -13.44 -2.78 5.42
N VAL A 123 -12.60 -2.28 4.52
CA VAL A 123 -11.25 -2.83 4.30
C VAL A 123 -10.32 -2.64 5.51
N VAL A 124 -10.41 -1.51 6.22
CA VAL A 124 -9.58 -1.26 7.40
C VAL A 124 -10.03 -2.09 8.61
N ALA A 125 -11.31 -2.45 8.67
CA ALA A 125 -11.87 -3.31 9.73
C ALA A 125 -11.59 -4.81 9.52
N MET A 126 -11.12 -5.23 8.33
CA MET A 126 -10.81 -6.63 8.04
C MET A 126 -9.72 -7.20 8.94
N ALA A 127 -9.87 -8.48 9.27
CA ALA A 127 -8.78 -9.24 9.86
C ALA A 127 -7.59 -9.32 8.88
N PRO A 128 -6.33 -9.38 9.37
CA PRO A 128 -5.14 -9.44 8.53
C PRO A 128 -5.18 -10.56 7.48
N GLU A 129 -5.67 -11.75 7.87
CA GLU A 129 -5.77 -12.93 7.02
C GLU A 129 -6.77 -12.72 5.88
N GLU A 130 -7.88 -12.05 6.17
CA GLU A 130 -8.90 -11.71 5.18
C GLU A 130 -8.36 -10.69 4.18
N ALA A 131 -7.68 -9.64 4.65
CA ALA A 131 -7.05 -8.66 3.78
C ALA A 131 -5.99 -9.30 2.87
N ALA A 132 -5.17 -10.20 3.41
CA ALA A 132 -4.19 -10.98 2.66
C ALA A 132 -4.84 -11.85 1.58
N TYR A 133 -5.92 -12.57 1.93
CA TYR A 133 -6.68 -13.41 1.01
C TYR A 133 -7.26 -12.60 -0.17
N TRP A 134 -7.94 -11.49 0.12
CA TRP A 134 -8.51 -10.62 -0.90
C TRP A 134 -7.45 -9.98 -1.79
N LEU A 135 -6.32 -9.55 -1.22
CA LEU A 135 -5.21 -9.00 -2.00
C LEU A 135 -4.60 -10.06 -2.92
N GLY A 136 -4.35 -11.27 -2.42
CA GLY A 136 -3.86 -12.39 -3.22
C GLY A 136 -4.78 -12.67 -4.41
N MET A 137 -6.10 -12.68 -4.18
CA MET A 137 -7.07 -12.81 -5.27
C MET A 137 -7.03 -11.63 -6.25
N ALA A 138 -6.91 -10.40 -5.74
CA ALA A 138 -6.86 -9.19 -6.57
C ALA A 138 -5.54 -9.06 -7.35
N MET A 139 -4.49 -9.77 -6.98
CA MET A 139 -3.20 -9.79 -7.69
C MET A 139 -3.07 -10.94 -8.68
N HIS A 140 -3.58 -12.13 -8.37
CA HIS A 140 -3.23 -13.35 -9.09
C HIS A 140 -4.39 -14.01 -9.85
N ARG A 141 -5.65 -13.64 -9.59
CA ARG A 141 -6.78 -14.20 -10.34
C ARG A 141 -6.80 -13.69 -11.78
N LYS A 142 -7.38 -14.47 -12.69
CA LYS A 142 -7.57 -14.10 -14.11
C LYS A 142 -8.31 -12.77 -14.31
N ASN A 143 -9.28 -12.45 -13.44
CA ASN A 143 -10.13 -11.25 -13.55
C ASN A 143 -10.09 -10.40 -12.27
N PRO A 144 -8.97 -9.71 -11.97
CA PRO A 144 -8.77 -9.03 -10.68
C PRO A 144 -9.73 -7.86 -10.47
N ARG A 145 -10.17 -7.19 -11.54
CA ARG A 145 -11.18 -6.12 -11.46
C ARG A 145 -12.53 -6.61 -10.94
N ARG A 146 -12.94 -7.83 -11.30
CA ARG A 146 -14.18 -8.44 -10.80
C ARG A 146 -14.08 -8.80 -9.33
N VAL A 147 -12.91 -9.29 -8.89
CA VAL A 147 -12.63 -9.53 -7.47
C VAL A 147 -12.81 -8.25 -6.66
N LEU A 148 -12.18 -7.15 -7.10
CA LEU A 148 -12.33 -5.86 -6.41
C LEU A 148 -13.75 -5.30 -6.48
N ALA A 149 -14.52 -5.59 -7.53
CA ALA A 149 -15.93 -5.19 -7.60
C ALA A 149 -16.78 -5.96 -6.58
N ALA A 150 -16.59 -7.28 -6.48
CA ALA A 150 -17.27 -8.12 -5.49
C ALA A 150 -16.91 -7.71 -4.06
N LEU A 151 -15.61 -7.49 -3.79
CA LEU A 151 -15.15 -6.99 -2.51
C LEU A 151 -15.86 -5.69 -2.11
N ARG A 152 -15.95 -4.71 -3.02
CA ARG A 152 -16.63 -3.43 -2.75
C ARG A 152 -18.10 -3.58 -2.40
N LEU A 153 -18.80 -4.59 -2.93
CA LEU A 153 -20.18 -4.87 -2.57
C LEU A 153 -20.23 -5.45 -1.14
N LEU A 154 -19.42 -6.49 -0.89
CA LEU A 154 -19.35 -7.17 0.41
C LEU A 154 -19.09 -6.20 1.58
N VAL A 155 -18.07 -5.34 1.46
CA VAL A 155 -17.63 -4.47 2.55
C VAL A 155 -18.53 -3.26 2.81
N VAL A 156 -19.50 -3.02 1.95
CA VAL A 156 -20.51 -1.96 2.13
C VAL A 156 -21.81 -2.53 2.68
N GLU A 157 -22.04 -3.83 2.52
CA GLU A 157 -23.21 -4.56 3.03
C GLU A 157 -23.01 -5.16 4.43
N ALA A 158 -21.76 -5.31 4.88
CA ALA A 158 -21.38 -5.79 6.20
C ALA A 158 -21.45 -4.70 7.28
#